data_AF-A0A532TSE6-F1
#
_entry.id   AF-A0A532TSE6-F1
#
_cell.length_a   1.000
_cell.length_b   1.000
_cell.length_c   1.000
_cell.angle_alpha   90.00
_cell.angle_beta   90.00
_cell.angle_gamma   90.00
#
_symmetry.space_group_name_H-M   'P 1'
#
loop_
_entity.id
_entity.type
_entity.pdbx_description
1 polymer ?
#
loop_
_entity_poly.entity_id
_entity_poly.type
_entity_poly.pdbx_seq_one_letter_code
_entity_poly.pdbx_strand_id
1 'polypeptide(L)'
;MEVKKIKKINFEISIPTKGLQQGKKYTVYVKDNASFIEALAMVDKIEMETPKESIFPINEGYIHNYLQLFVNFEENSIYDDVGIYAYGPDENGIMRRFNPIQENIEFNLYENSVIQLQPDVGC
;
A
#
# COMPACT_ATOMS: atom_id res chain seq x y z
N MET A 1 -28.02 -1.28 -15.15
CA MET A 1 -26.56 -1.50 -15.08
C MET A 1 -26.07 -0.79 -13.84
N GLU A 2 -25.57 -1.54 -12.86
CA GLU A 2 -25.00 -0.94 -11.65
C GLU A 2 -23.68 -0.25 -12.04
N VAL A 3 -23.59 1.06 -11.83
CA VAL A 3 -22.34 1.78 -12.05
C VAL A 3 -21.38 1.32 -10.95
N LYS A 4 -20.38 0.49 -11.30
CA LYS A 4 -19.32 0.13 -10.37
C LYS A 4 -18.59 1.41 -9.97
N LYS A 5 -18.87 1.91 -8.77
CA LYS A 5 -18.15 3.04 -8.20
C LYS A 5 -16.70 2.62 -7.99
N ILE A 6 -15.79 3.40 -8.56
CA ILE A 6 -14.35 3.26 -8.39
C ILE A 6 -13.83 4.47 -7.62
N LYS A 7 -12.83 4.25 -6.76
CA LYS A 7 -12.14 5.31 -6.02
C LYS A 7 -10.64 5.25 -6.33
N LYS A 8 -10.00 6.40 -6.25
CA LYS A 8 -8.56 6.57 -6.44
C LYS A 8 -7.83 6.42 -5.10
N ILE A 9 -6.75 5.65 -5.07
CA ILE A 9 -5.85 5.51 -3.92
C ILE A 9 -4.42 5.77 -4.39
N ASN A 10 -3.64 6.48 -3.57
CA ASN A 10 -2.23 6.74 -3.85
C ASN A 10 -1.37 5.98 -2.85
N PHE A 11 -0.28 5.38 -3.32
CA PHE A 11 0.74 4.78 -2.48
C PHE A 11 2.06 5.52 -2.64
N GLU A 12 2.79 5.67 -1.55
CA GLU A 12 4.20 6.07 -1.56
C GLU A 12 4.98 5.01 -0.77
N ILE A 13 5.77 4.21 -1.49
CA ILE A 13 6.47 3.06 -0.90
C ILE A 13 7.96 3.38 -0.91
N SER A 14 8.56 3.43 0.28
CA SER A 14 10.00 3.62 0.44
C SER A 14 10.61 2.37 1.05
N ILE A 15 11.63 1.81 0.41
CA ILE A 15 12.36 0.66 0.93
C ILE A 15 13.82 1.06 1.05
N PRO A 16 14.45 0.86 2.20
CA PRO A 16 15.85 1.20 2.48
C PRO A 16 16.84 0.20 1.83
N THR A 17 16.63 -0.12 0.56
CA THR A 17 17.53 -0.92 -0.28
C THR A 17 18.12 -0.05 -1.38
N LYS A 18 19.28 -0.45 -1.94
CA LYS A 18 19.90 0.28 -3.05
C LYS A 18 18.92 0.37 -4.23
N GLY A 19 18.60 1.60 -4.65
CA GLY A 19 17.71 1.89 -5.80
C GLY A 19 16.32 2.41 -5.45
N LEU A 20 15.89 2.33 -4.18
CA LEU A 20 14.55 2.72 -3.72
C LEU A 20 14.52 3.70 -2.54
N GLN A 21 15.69 4.22 -2.15
CA GLN A 21 15.81 5.22 -1.09
C GLN A 21 14.98 6.50 -1.34
N GLN A 22 14.64 6.80 -2.60
CA GLN A 22 13.82 7.97 -2.96
C GLN A 22 12.31 7.68 -2.93
N GLY A 23 11.90 6.43 -2.70
CA GLY A 23 10.52 5.96 -2.75
C GLY A 23 9.95 5.85 -4.17
N LYS A 24 8.96 4.98 -4.35
CA LYS A 24 8.12 4.88 -5.56
C LYS A 24 6.70 5.32 -5.24
N LYS A 25 6.06 5.97 -6.21
CA LYS A 25 4.68 6.43 -6.09
C LYS A 25 3.79 5.68 -7.06
N TYR A 26 2.62 5.26 -6.57
CA TYR A 26 1.62 4.58 -7.37
C TYR A 26 0.27 5.26 -7.22
N THR A 27 -0.53 5.19 -8.28
CA THR A 27 -1.95 5.53 -8.24
C THR A 27 -2.71 4.32 -8.73
N VAL A 28 -3.63 3.82 -7.92
CA VAL A 28 -4.49 2.69 -8.26
C VAL A 28 -5.95 3.10 -8.19
N TYR A 29 -6.76 2.48 -9.05
CA TYR A 29 -8.20 2.64 -9.07
C TYR A 29 -8.83 1.33 -8.62
N VAL A 30 -9.58 1.39 -7.54
CA VAL A 30 -10.19 0.22 -6.87
C VAL A 30 -11.69 0.44 -6.70
N LYS A 31 -12.42 -0.62 -6.33
CA LYS A 31 -13.85 -0.49 -6.02
C LYS A 31 -14.05 0.42 -4.80
N ASP A 32 -15.23 1.02 -4.71
CA ASP A 32 -15.61 1.92 -3.61
C ASP A 32 -15.48 1.28 -2.22
N ASN A 33 -15.75 -0.02 -2.12
CA ASN A 33 -15.65 -0.79 -0.88
C ASN A 33 -14.28 -1.48 -0.68
N ALA A 34 -13.26 -1.12 -1.46
CA ALA A 34 -12.00 -1.85 -1.44
C ALA A 34 -11.17 -1.60 -0.18
N SER A 35 -10.53 -2.68 0.29
CA SER A 35 -9.63 -2.68 1.46
C SER A 35 -8.18 -2.32 1.11
N PHE A 36 -7.32 -2.26 2.13
CA PHE A 36 -5.87 -2.06 1.94
C PHE A 36 -5.25 -3.18 1.09
N ILE A 37 -5.62 -4.43 1.35
CA ILE A 37 -5.11 -5.60 0.62
C ILE A 37 -5.44 -5.49 -0.87
N GLU A 38 -6.71 -5.20 -1.21
CA GLU A 38 -7.13 -5.07 -2.61
C GLU A 38 -6.39 -3.93 -3.33
N ALA A 39 -6.15 -2.81 -2.63
CA ALA A 39 -5.41 -1.69 -3.19
C ALA A 39 -3.92 -1.98 -3.37
N LEU A 40 -3.28 -2.67 -2.42
CA LEU A 40 -1.87 -3.06 -2.51
C LEU A 40 -1.66 -4.15 -3.57
N ALA A 41 -2.61 -5.08 -3.73
CA ALA A 41 -2.59 -6.07 -4.82
C ALA A 41 -2.60 -5.42 -6.22
N MET A 42 -3.25 -4.26 -6.37
CA MET A 42 -3.20 -3.50 -7.62
C MET A 42 -1.82 -2.87 -7.87
N VAL A 43 -1.10 -2.49 -6.81
CA VAL A 43 0.30 -2.05 -6.93
C VAL A 43 1.19 -3.21 -7.36
N ASP A 44 1.02 -4.39 -6.75
CA ASP A 44 1.76 -5.59 -7.14
C ASP A 44 1.52 -5.97 -8.61
N LYS A 45 0.26 -5.87 -9.06
CA LYS A 45 -0.07 -6.06 -10.47
C LYS A 45 0.70 -5.10 -11.39
N ILE A 46 0.79 -3.82 -11.04
CA ILE A 46 1.55 -2.83 -11.81
C ILE A 46 3.03 -3.25 -11.91
N GLU A 47 3.65 -3.62 -10.78
CA GLU A 47 5.05 -4.06 -10.76
C GLU A 47 5.29 -5.31 -11.62
N MET A 48 4.36 -6.26 -11.63
CA MET A 48 4.43 -7.45 -12.47
C MET A 48 4.28 -7.12 -13.97
N GLU A 49 3.50 -6.10 -14.32
CA GLU A 49 3.31 -5.65 -15.70
C GLU A 49 4.51 -4.84 -16.23
N THR A 50 5.35 -4.29 -15.35
CA THR A 50 6.58 -3.54 -15.70
C THR A 50 7.88 -4.14 -15.11
N PRO A 51 8.26 -5.39 -15.47
CA PRO A 51 9.37 -6.10 -14.81
C PRO A 51 10.71 -5.36 -14.82
N LYS A 52 10.99 -4.53 -15.83
CA LYS A 52 12.25 -3.78 -15.96
C LYS A 52 12.42 -2.70 -14.89
N GLU A 53 11.31 -2.18 -14.39
CA GLU A 53 11.30 -1.20 -13.30
C GLU A 53 11.10 -1.89 -11.96
N SER A 54 10.77 -3.19 -11.95
CA SER A 54 10.48 -3.90 -10.73
C SER A 54 11.72 -4.12 -9.89
N ILE A 55 11.53 -3.93 -8.59
CA ILE A 55 12.56 -4.13 -7.59
C ILE A 55 12.61 -5.57 -7.09
N PHE A 56 11.59 -6.36 -7.44
CA PHE A 56 11.45 -7.72 -7.00
C PHE A 56 12.14 -8.70 -7.97
N PRO A 57 12.62 -9.84 -7.46
CA PRO A 57 12.57 -10.25 -6.06
C PRO A 57 13.61 -9.52 -5.18
N ILE A 58 13.31 -9.37 -3.88
CA ILE A 58 14.25 -8.88 -2.87
C ILE A 58 14.48 -9.94 -1.78
N ASN A 59 15.53 -9.75 -0.98
CA ASN A 59 15.95 -10.65 0.11
C ASN A 59 16.16 -12.10 -0.34
N GLU A 60 17.33 -12.39 -0.94
CA GLU A 60 17.74 -13.72 -1.43
C GLU A 60 16.71 -14.47 -2.31
N GLY A 61 15.75 -13.76 -2.91
CA GLY A 61 14.72 -14.36 -3.73
C GLY A 61 13.49 -14.86 -2.96
N TYR A 62 13.35 -14.53 -1.66
CA TYR A 62 12.21 -14.96 -0.84
C TYR A 62 10.99 -14.04 -0.94
N ILE A 63 11.18 -12.76 -1.24
CA ILE A 63 10.09 -11.78 -1.33
C ILE A 63 9.92 -11.36 -2.79
N HIS A 64 8.72 -11.53 -3.31
CA HIS A 64 8.40 -11.34 -4.73
C HIS A 64 7.41 -10.22 -5.02
N ASN A 65 6.78 -9.64 -4.00
CA ASN A 65 5.81 -8.57 -4.14
C ASN A 65 5.64 -7.79 -2.82
N TYR A 66 4.93 -6.66 -2.86
CA TYR A 66 4.73 -5.80 -1.69
C TYR A 66 3.76 -6.41 -0.67
N LEU A 67 2.77 -7.21 -1.10
CA LEU A 67 1.90 -7.92 -0.14
C LEU A 67 2.72 -8.82 0.80
N GLN A 68 3.66 -9.60 0.27
CA GLN A 68 4.57 -10.42 1.07
C GLN A 68 5.47 -9.59 1.98
N LEU A 69 5.84 -8.38 1.54
CA LEU A 69 6.73 -7.50 2.30
C LEU A 69 6.02 -6.81 3.47
N PHE A 70 4.73 -6.47 3.33
CA PHE A 70 4.04 -5.61 4.28
C PHE A 70 2.94 -6.31 5.08
N VAL A 71 2.41 -7.44 4.62
CA VAL A 71 1.22 -8.07 5.20
C VAL A 71 1.58 -9.44 5.80
N ASN A 72 1.23 -9.61 7.07
CA ASN A 72 1.15 -10.93 7.70
C ASN A 72 -0.25 -11.50 7.46
N PHE A 73 -0.38 -12.39 6.47
CA PHE A 73 -1.66 -13.03 6.16
C PHE A 73 -2.13 -14.03 7.22
N GLU A 74 -1.21 -14.59 8.03
CA GLU A 74 -1.59 -15.52 9.10
C GLU A 74 -2.30 -14.78 10.24
N GLU A 75 -1.85 -13.56 10.54
CA GLU A 75 -2.42 -12.71 11.59
C GLU A 75 -3.44 -11.69 11.05
N ASN A 76 -3.60 -11.62 9.73
CA ASN A 76 -4.42 -10.61 9.04
C ASN A 76 -4.07 -9.18 9.47
N SER A 77 -2.77 -8.88 9.50
CA SER A 77 -2.20 -7.62 9.99
C SER A 77 -1.11 -7.10 9.05
N ILE A 78 -0.71 -5.85 9.24
CA ILE A 78 0.56 -5.33 8.73
C ILE A 78 1.66 -5.73 9.72
N TYR A 79 2.85 -6.10 9.24
CA TYR A 79 3.96 -6.42 10.13
C TYR A 79 4.30 -5.23 11.06
N ASP A 80 4.67 -5.53 12.31
CA ASP A 80 4.93 -4.51 13.34
C ASP A 80 6.09 -3.56 12.98
N ASP A 81 7.02 -4.01 12.15
CA ASP A 81 8.14 -3.25 11.65
C ASP A 81 7.78 -2.44 10.39
N VAL A 82 6.51 -2.26 10.05
CA VAL A 82 6.09 -1.43 8.91
C VAL A 82 5.42 -0.16 9.39
N GLY A 83 6.04 0.98 9.06
CA GLY A 83 5.44 2.30 9.28
C GLY A 83 4.34 2.59 8.25
N ILE A 84 3.15 2.92 8.75
CA ILE A 84 2.03 3.48 7.96
C ILE A 84 1.58 4.83 8.51
N TYR A 85 1.23 5.75 7.62
CA TYR A 85 0.69 7.05 8.03
C TYR A 85 -0.74 6.93 8.60
N ALA A 86 -0.94 7.48 9.80
CA ALA A 86 -2.18 7.40 10.56
C ALA A 86 -3.30 8.35 10.08
N TYR A 87 -3.10 9.10 9.00
CA TYR A 87 -4.05 10.12 8.53
C TYR A 87 -4.56 9.84 7.12
N GLY A 88 -5.85 10.08 6.91
CA GLY A 88 -6.57 10.04 5.64
C GLY A 88 -7.29 11.36 5.34
N PRO A 89 -7.78 11.54 4.10
CA PRO A 89 -8.43 12.77 3.67
C PRO A 89 -9.82 12.96 4.29
N ASP A 90 -10.14 14.20 4.64
CA ASP A 90 -11.50 14.64 4.97
C ASP A 90 -12.32 14.98 3.71
N GLU A 91 -13.54 15.48 3.91
CA GLU A 91 -14.45 15.88 2.84
C GLU A 91 -13.92 17.03 1.95
N ASN A 92 -12.92 17.78 2.43
CA ASN A 92 -12.23 18.84 1.69
C ASN A 92 -10.90 18.36 1.10
N GLY A 93 -10.57 17.07 1.23
CA GLY A 93 -9.31 16.48 0.78
C GLY A 93 -8.11 16.75 1.69
N ILE A 94 -8.33 17.22 2.93
CA ILE A 94 -7.25 17.54 3.87
C ILE A 94 -6.93 16.31 4.72
N MET A 95 -5.65 15.96 4.86
CA MET A 95 -5.19 14.77 5.59
C MET A 95 -5.33 14.95 7.12
N ARG A 96 -6.53 14.71 7.65
CA ARG A 96 -6.88 14.92 9.07
C ARG A 96 -7.77 13.84 9.67
N ARG A 97 -8.39 12.97 8.87
CA ARG A 97 -9.17 11.84 9.39
C ARG A 97 -8.21 10.78 9.90
N PHE A 98 -8.54 10.11 11.00
CA PHE A 98 -7.77 8.95 11.44
C PHE A 98 -7.91 7.82 10.43
N ASN A 99 -6.79 7.15 10.13
CA ASN A 99 -6.72 6.03 9.20
C ASN A 99 -6.42 4.72 9.95
N PRO A 100 -7.41 3.83 10.14
CA PRO A 100 -7.29 2.66 11.01
C PRO A 100 -6.65 1.45 10.34
N ILE A 101 -5.96 1.60 9.19
CA ILE A 101 -5.40 0.47 8.43
C ILE A 101 -4.43 -0.38 9.28
N GLN A 102 -3.62 0.25 10.15
CA GLN A 102 -2.70 -0.48 11.04
C GLN A 102 -3.46 -1.45 11.98
N GLU A 103 -4.67 -1.07 12.42
CA GLU A 103 -5.49 -1.86 13.33
C GLU A 103 -6.45 -2.80 12.58
N ASN A 104 -6.77 -2.47 11.33
CA ASN A 104 -7.73 -3.20 10.50
C ASN A 104 -7.40 -3.06 9.01
N ILE A 105 -6.69 -4.04 8.46
CA ILE A 105 -6.31 -4.06 7.03
C ILE A 105 -7.52 -4.27 6.09
N GLU A 106 -8.66 -4.71 6.63
CA GLU A 106 -9.93 -4.82 5.90
C GLU A 106 -10.74 -3.52 5.92
N PHE A 107 -10.20 -2.45 6.50
CA PHE A 107 -10.83 -1.15 6.51
C PHE A 107 -11.10 -0.65 5.07
N ASN A 108 -12.33 -0.18 4.84
CA ASN A 108 -12.70 0.42 3.58
C ASN A 108 -12.01 1.78 3.40
N LEU A 109 -11.01 1.83 2.51
CA LEU A 109 -10.15 3.00 2.35
C LEU A 109 -10.93 4.27 2.00
N TYR A 110 -10.50 5.41 2.53
CA TYR A 110 -11.05 6.69 2.07
C TYR A 110 -10.59 6.98 0.64
N GLU A 111 -11.49 7.51 -0.19
CA GLU A 111 -11.13 8.00 -1.52
C GLU A 111 -10.04 9.08 -1.43
N ASN A 112 -9.09 9.06 -2.36
CA ASN A 112 -7.92 9.94 -2.43
C ASN A 112 -6.93 9.79 -1.27
N SER A 113 -7.00 8.69 -0.50
CA SER A 113 -5.99 8.39 0.52
C SER A 113 -4.57 8.36 -0.07
N VAL A 114 -3.62 8.79 0.75
CA VAL A 114 -2.19 8.61 0.50
C VAL A 114 -1.68 7.63 1.54
N ILE A 115 -1.34 6.43 1.11
CA ILE A 115 -0.85 5.35 1.96
C ILE A 115 0.67 5.31 1.80
N GLN A 116 1.37 5.74 2.84
CA GLN A 116 2.82 5.71 2.88
C GLN A 116 3.25 4.43 3.59
N LEU A 117 4.09 3.62 2.94
CA LEU A 117 4.61 2.36 3.49
C LEU A 117 6.13 2.43 3.55
N GLN A 118 6.66 2.13 4.71
CA GLN A 118 8.09 2.04 4.94
C GLN A 118 8.38 0.89 5.89
N PRO A 119 9.06 -0.18 5.45
CA PRO A 119 9.59 -1.17 6.38
C PRO A 119 10.72 -0.51 7.17
N ASP A 120 10.68 -0.67 8.48
CA ASP A 120 11.74 -0.31 9.40
C ASP A 120 12.88 -1.32 9.19
N VAL A 121 13.98 -0.83 8.63
CA VAL A 121 15.24 -1.56 8.75
C VAL A 121 15.77 -1.22 10.11
N GLY A 122 15.50 -2.08 11.10
CA GLY A 122 15.99 -1.92 12.46
C GLY A 122 17.38 -1.27 12.48
N CYS A 123 17.49 -0.16 13.19
CA CYS A 123 18.69 0.67 13.33
C CYS A 123 19.93 -0.15 13.74
#